data_AF-A0A6L7ULH1-F1
#
_entry.id   AF-A0A6L7ULH1-F1
#
_cell.length_a   1.000
_cell.length_b   1.000
_cell.length_c   1.000
_cell.angle_alpha   90.00
_cell.angle_beta   90.00
_cell.angle_gamma   90.00
#
_symmetry.space_group_name_H-M   'P 1'
#
loop_
_entity.id
_entity.type
_entity.pdbx_description
1 polymer ?
#
loop_
_entity_poly.entity_id
_entity_poly.type
_entity_poly.pdbx_seq_one_letter_code
_entity_poly.pdbx_strand_id
1 'polypeptide(L)'
;MLPSLKDPTVCMRAWSARVWWSRAERLAGFERLRGRGWHSLRRKFASDLMDQPLKVLCELGGWKTAKTVLQCYQRPDEGQLRKALEARRRSVG
;
A
#
# COMPACT_ATOMS: atom_id res chain seq x y z
N MET A 1 12.29 5.84 11.21
CA MET A 1 11.88 4.51 11.71
C MET A 1 10.92 4.69 12.87
N LEU A 2 10.01 3.75 13.13
CA LEU A 2 9.10 3.84 14.27
C LEU A 2 9.89 3.65 15.60
N PRO A 3 9.63 4.46 16.63
CA PRO A 3 10.30 4.33 17.92
C PRO A 3 9.91 3.04 18.65
N SER A 4 10.83 2.49 19.44
CA SER A 4 10.51 1.38 20.35
C SER A 4 9.58 1.86 21.47
N LEU A 5 8.64 1.02 21.89
CA LEU A 5 7.73 1.36 23.01
C LEU A 5 8.46 1.50 24.36
N LYS A 6 9.59 0.80 24.53
CA LYS A 6 10.34 0.79 25.80
C LYS A 6 11.33 1.95 25.89
N ASP A 7 11.82 2.42 24.75
CA ASP A 7 12.79 3.50 24.65
C ASP A 7 12.58 4.19 23.29
N PRO A 8 12.06 5.42 23.26
CA PRO A 8 11.74 6.11 22.02
C PRO A 8 12.98 6.60 21.25
N THR A 9 14.17 6.58 21.87
CA THR A 9 15.42 6.98 21.21
C THR A 9 15.95 5.90 20.27
N VAL A 10 15.50 4.66 20.44
CA VAL A 10 15.90 3.52 19.60
C VAL A 10 14.76 3.08 18.69
N CYS A 11 15.14 2.50 17.55
CA CYS A 11 14.18 1.99 16.59
C CYS A 11 13.48 0.72 17.08
N MET A 12 12.21 0.60 16.73
CA MET A 12 11.44 -0.62 16.97
C MET A 12 12.02 -1.80 16.21
N ARG A 13 12.07 -2.96 16.88
CA ARG A 13 12.41 -4.23 16.23
C ARG A 13 11.30 -4.65 15.26
N ALA A 14 11.68 -5.12 14.07
CA ALA A 14 10.73 -5.61 13.07
C ALA A 14 9.83 -6.74 13.59
N TRP A 15 10.34 -7.58 14.51
CA TRP A 15 9.57 -8.61 15.20
C TRP A 15 8.35 -8.05 15.95
N SER A 16 8.51 -6.90 16.62
CA SER A 16 7.42 -6.27 17.37
C SER A 16 6.25 -5.90 16.45
N ALA A 17 6.55 -5.29 15.30
CA ALA A 17 5.52 -4.98 14.30
C ALA A 17 4.80 -6.25 13.81
N ARG A 18 5.53 -7.36 13.61
CA ARG A 18 4.93 -8.65 13.20
C ARG A 18 3.99 -9.21 14.27
N VAL A 19 4.37 -9.15 15.55
CA VAL A 19 3.52 -9.60 16.67
C VAL A 19 2.26 -8.75 16.76
N TRP A 20 2.40 -7.42 16.64
CA TRP A 20 1.26 -6.51 16.69
C TRP A 20 0.29 -6.72 15.54
N TRP A 21 0.78 -7.02 14.34
CA TRP A 21 -0.07 -7.38 13.21
C TRP A 21 -0.95 -8.59 13.51
N SER A 22 -0.34 -9.67 14.00
CA SER A 22 -1.09 -10.88 14.39
C SER A 22 -2.13 -10.61 15.47
N ARG A 23 -1.78 -9.74 16.44
CA ARG A 23 -2.72 -9.33 17.48
C ARG A 23 -3.86 -8.48 16.92
N ALA A 24 -3.55 -7.55 16.01
CA ALA A 24 -4.53 -6.68 15.37
C ALA A 24 -5.52 -7.49 14.52
N GLU A 25 -5.04 -8.43 13.70
CA GLU A 25 -5.92 -9.33 12.92
C GLU A 25 -6.87 -10.10 13.84
N ARG A 26 -6.35 -10.67 14.93
CA ARG A 26 -7.17 -11.41 15.90
C ARG A 26 -8.21 -10.52 16.59
N LEU A 27 -7.84 -9.31 17.00
CA LEU A 27 -8.75 -8.36 17.64
C LEU A 27 -9.82 -7.83 16.68
N ALA A 28 -9.49 -7.69 15.40
CA ALA A 28 -10.42 -7.30 14.35
C ALA A 28 -11.30 -8.45 13.85
N GLY A 29 -11.09 -9.68 14.35
CA GLY A 29 -11.84 -10.86 13.90
C GLY A 29 -11.51 -11.31 12.47
N PHE A 30 -10.35 -10.93 11.94
CA PHE A 30 -9.95 -11.31 10.59
C PHE A 30 -9.35 -12.71 10.54
N GLU A 31 -9.75 -13.49 9.53
CA GLU A 31 -9.07 -14.73 9.18
C GLU A 31 -7.68 -14.41 8.64
N ARG A 32 -6.67 -15.06 9.21
CA ARG A 32 -5.28 -14.84 8.82
C ARG A 32 -4.97 -15.58 7.52
N LEU A 33 -4.85 -14.81 6.44
CA LEU A 33 -4.46 -15.35 5.14
C LEU A 33 -2.94 -15.57 5.07
N ARG A 34 -2.52 -16.80 4.78
CA ARG A 34 -1.11 -17.15 4.61
C ARG A 34 -0.44 -16.26 3.55
N GLY A 35 0.71 -15.69 3.89
CA GLY A 35 1.46 -14.79 3.00
C GLY A 35 0.95 -13.34 2.97
N ARG A 36 -0.10 -13.00 3.72
CA ARG A 36 -0.54 -11.61 3.93
C ARG A 36 0.01 -11.05 5.25
N GLY A 37 0.25 -9.74 5.26
CA GLY A 37 0.89 -9.04 6.36
C GLY A 37 1.05 -7.55 6.06
N TRP A 38 1.97 -6.87 6.73
CA TRP A 38 2.30 -5.46 6.46
C TRP A 38 2.56 -5.13 4.98
N HIS A 39 3.14 -6.07 4.22
CA HIS A 39 3.35 -5.87 2.79
C HIS A 39 2.03 -5.79 2.00
N SER A 40 0.95 -6.41 2.47
CA SER A 40 -0.39 -6.24 1.90
C SER A 40 -0.91 -4.81 2.09
N LEU A 41 -0.63 -4.18 3.23
CA LEU A 41 -0.97 -2.77 3.42
C LEU A 41 -0.18 -1.87 2.49
N ARG A 42 1.12 -2.14 2.31
CA ARG A 42 1.93 -1.38 1.35
C ARG A 42 1.40 -1.51 -0.09
N ARG A 43 0.89 -2.70 -0.46
CA ARG A 43 0.19 -2.91 -1.74
C ARG A 43 -1.12 -2.15 -1.82
N LYS A 44 -1.97 -2.22 -0.79
CA LYS A 44 -3.22 -1.46 -0.73
C LYS A 44 -2.98 0.04 -0.81
N PHE A 45 -1.98 0.57 -0.10
CA PHE A 45 -1.57 1.97 -0.18
C PHE A 45 -1.28 2.41 -1.62
N ALA A 46 -0.55 1.59 -2.38
CA ALA A 46 -0.27 1.88 -3.79
C ALA A 46 -1.52 1.80 -4.67
N SER A 47 -2.44 0.86 -4.38
CA SER A 47 -3.71 0.72 -5.09
C SER A 47 -4.68 1.87 -4.82
N ASP A 48 -4.76 2.33 -3.57
CA ASP A 48 -5.65 3.42 -3.14
C ASP A 48 -5.21 4.79 -3.68
N LEU A 49 -3.96 4.92 -4.12
CA LEU A 49 -3.38 6.16 -4.64
C LEU A 49 -3.02 6.07 -6.14
N MET A 50 -3.61 5.13 -6.89
CA MET A 50 -3.32 4.96 -8.33
C MET A 50 -3.71 6.18 -9.19
N ASP A 51 -4.62 6.99 -8.69
CA ASP A 51 -5.09 8.25 -9.27
C ASP A 51 -4.10 9.43 -9.08
N GLN A 52 -3.08 9.27 -8.22
CA GLN A 52 -2.04 10.27 -8.03
C GLN A 52 -0.97 10.18 -9.12
N PRO A 53 -0.29 11.30 -9.46
CA PRO A 53 0.85 11.27 -10.38
C PRO A 53 1.91 10.26 -9.93
N LEU A 54 2.40 9.43 -10.86
CA LEU A 54 3.31 8.32 -10.54
C LEU A 54 4.55 8.75 -9.76
N LYS A 55 5.10 9.94 -10.05
CA LYS A 55 6.22 10.53 -9.30
C LYS A 55 5.85 10.79 -7.84
N VAL A 56 4.71 11.41 -7.58
CA VAL A 56 4.21 11.69 -6.22
C VAL A 56 4.01 10.39 -5.45
N LEU A 57 3.38 9.40 -6.08
CA LEU A 57 3.22 8.07 -5.48
C LEU A 57 4.57 7.42 -5.13
N CYS A 58 5.54 7.49 -6.04
CA CYS A 58 6.88 6.94 -5.82
C CYS A 58 7.57 7.55 -4.59
N GLU A 59 7.52 8.88 -4.46
CA GLU A 59 8.09 9.60 -3.30
C GLU A 59 7.36 9.23 -2.00
N LEU A 60 6.03 9.22 -2.01
CA LEU A 60 5.22 8.91 -0.82
C LEU A 60 5.49 7.49 -0.27
N GLY A 61 5.61 6.49 -1.15
CA GLY A 61 5.85 5.11 -0.73
C GLY A 61 7.32 4.67 -0.71
N GLY A 62 8.25 5.61 -0.90
CA GLY A 62 9.68 5.38 -0.82
C GLY A 62 10.20 4.39 -1.87
N TRP A 63 9.68 4.45 -3.10
CA TRP A 63 10.13 3.59 -4.18
C TRP A 63 11.19 4.29 -5.03
N LYS A 64 12.36 3.66 -5.14
CA LYS A 64 13.48 4.19 -5.95
C LYS A 64 13.15 4.28 -7.45
N THR A 65 12.30 3.38 -7.95
CA THR A 65 11.94 3.35 -9.37
C THR A 65 10.44 3.12 -9.56
N ALA A 66 9.87 3.80 -10.56
CA ALA A 66 8.49 3.63 -10.97
C ALA A 66 8.18 2.20 -11.45
N LYS A 67 9.16 1.52 -12.05
CA LYS A 67 9.03 0.13 -12.51
C LYS A 67 8.55 -0.80 -11.40
N THR A 68 9.09 -0.66 -10.19
CA THR A 68 8.68 -1.46 -9.03
C THR A 68 7.21 -1.25 -8.68
N VAL A 69 6.73 -0.01 -8.73
CA VAL A 69 5.33 0.32 -8.43
C VAL A 69 4.41 -0.31 -9.47
N LEU A 70 4.69 -0.09 -10.75
CA LEU A 70 3.88 -0.59 -11.86
C LEU A 70 3.81 -2.12 -11.91
N GLN A 71 4.93 -2.81 -11.64
CA GLN A 71 5.01 -4.27 -11.81
C GLN A 71 4.60 -5.06 -10.56
N CYS A 72 4.86 -4.52 -9.35
CA CYS A 72 4.71 -5.30 -8.12
C CYS A 72 3.56 -4.82 -7.22
N TYR A 73 3.16 -3.55 -7.33
CA TYR A 73 2.21 -2.92 -6.41
C TYR A 73 0.90 -2.53 -7.08
N GLN A 74 0.94 -2.06 -8.33
CA GLN A 74 -0.26 -1.74 -9.09
C GLN A 74 -0.77 -2.96 -9.85
N ARG A 75 -2.09 -3.06 -9.92
CA ARG A 75 -2.80 -3.96 -10.82
C ARG A 75 -3.82 -3.12 -11.57
N PRO A 76 -4.04 -3.38 -12.87
CA PRO A 76 -5.12 -2.73 -13.59
C PRO A 76 -6.44 -3.04 -12.88
N ASP A 77 -7.17 -1.99 -12.51
CA ASP A 77 -8.54 -2.11 -12.02
C ASP A 77 -9.49 -1.81 -13.18
N GLU A 78 -10.34 -2.79 -13.52
CA GLU A 78 -11.29 -2.67 -14.63
C GLU A 78 -12.23 -1.47 -14.47
N GLY A 79 -12.62 -1.15 -13.22
CA GLY A 79 -13.42 0.03 -12.91
C GLY A 79 -12.71 1.32 -13.27
N GLN A 80 -11.44 1.48 -12.87
CA GLN A 80 -10.62 2.61 -13.25
C GLN A 80 -10.38 2.71 -14.75
N LEU A 81 -10.11 1.60 -15.43
CA LEU A 81 -9.95 1.57 -16.90
C LEU A 81 -11.22 2.06 -17.60
N ARG A 82 -12.39 1.58 -17.16
CA ARG A 82 -13.68 2.01 -17.69
C ARG A 82 -13.93 3.51 -17.45
N LYS A 83 -13.68 3.98 -16.23
CA LYS A 83 -13.81 5.41 -15.86
C LYS A 83 -12.91 6.31 -16.71
N ALA A 84 -11.68 5.88 -16.98
CA ALA A 84 -10.74 6.62 -17.83
C ALA A 84 -11.24 6.74 -19.28
N LEU A 85 -11.80 5.66 -19.83
CA LEU A 85 -12.41 5.68 -21.18
C LEU A 85 -13.63 6.60 -21.24
N GLU A 86 -14.49 6.56 -20.23
CA GLU A 86 -15.67 7.44 -20.12
C GLU A 86 -15.28 8.92 -19.97
N ALA A 87 -14.21 9.23 -19.24
CA ALA A 87 -13.67 10.59 -19.13
C ALA A 87 -13.17 11.10 -20.49
N ARG A 88 -12.41 10.29 -21.24
CA ARG A 88 -11.95 10.64 -22.59
C ARG A 88 -13.11 10.90 -23.56
N ARG A 89 -14.18 10.10 -23.50
CA ARG A 89 -15.35 10.31 -24.38
C ARG A 89 -16.01 11.66 -24.13
N ARG A 90 -16.06 12.11 -22.88
CA ARG A 90 -16.65 13.41 -22.48
C ARG A 90 -15.77 14.62 -22.82
N SER A 91 -14.46 14.43 -22.97
CA SER A 91 -13.55 15.53 -23.30
C SER A 91 -13.38 15.75 -24.81
N VAL A 92 -13.91 14.86 -25.64
CA VAL A 92 -13.75 14.88 -27.11
C VAL A 92 -15.08 15.22 -27.83
N GLY A 93 -16.21 15.12 -27.14
CA GLY A 93 -17.52 15.56 -27.65
C GLY A 93 -17.92 16.90 -27.03
#